data_AF-A0A1I7TEE2-F1
#
_entry.id   AF-A0A1I7TEE2-F1
#
_cell.length_a   1.000
_cell.length_b   1.000
_cell.length_c   1.000
_cell.angle_alpha   90.00
_cell.angle_beta   90.00
_cell.angle_gamma   90.00
#
_symmetry.space_group_name_H-M   'P 1'
#
loop_
_entity.id
_entity.type
_entity.pdbx_description
1 polymer ?
#
loop_
_entity_poly.entity_id
_entity_poly.type
_entity_poly.pdbx_seq_one_letter_code
_entity_poly.pdbx_strand_id
1 'polypeptide(L)'
;MMMFYFDYKNDESYTPSKIQIKMGSSHQDISFRTTTTFNEPQGWQFIDLRDKYRKPHRVFWVQIQIIQNHQNGRDTHVRHVRILGPQRSRVSARNRVFTGEPHGEIPEKSLLDYDDEDFSTFVDHSLVHLSLR
;
A
#
# COMPACT_ATOMS: atom_id res chain seq x y z
N MET A 1 -0.52 -6.80 1.02
CA MET A 1 0.67 -5.99 0.64
C MET A 1 0.20 -4.60 0.27
N MET A 2 1.08 -3.60 0.31
CA MET A 2 0.75 -2.24 -0.11
C MET A 2 1.77 -1.72 -1.10
N MET A 3 1.29 -1.01 -2.12
CA MET A 3 2.10 -0.55 -3.23
C MET A 3 1.96 0.95 -3.40
N PHE A 4 3.06 1.59 -3.76
CA PHE A 4 3.12 3.00 -4.08
C PHE A 4 3.79 3.20 -5.44
N TYR A 5 3.31 4.13 -6.23
CA TYR A 5 4.03 4.58 -7.41
C TYR A 5 4.76 5.90 -7.08
N PHE A 6 6.08 5.88 -7.19
CA PHE A 6 6.94 7.06 -7.01
C PHE A 6 7.74 7.35 -8.27
N ASP A 7 8.06 8.61 -8.47
CA ASP A 7 8.86 9.08 -9.60
C ASP A 7 9.83 10.16 -9.13
N TYR A 8 10.94 9.75 -8.52
CA TYR A 8 11.91 10.71 -7.99
C TYR A 8 12.50 11.64 -9.05
N LYS A 9 12.52 11.25 -10.33
CA LYS A 9 13.10 12.08 -11.39
C LYS A 9 12.21 13.27 -11.68
N ASN A 10 10.90 13.07 -11.64
CA ASN A 10 9.93 14.13 -11.90
C ASN A 10 9.48 14.86 -10.62
N ASP A 11 9.52 14.20 -9.46
CA ASP A 11 9.03 14.76 -8.19
C ASP A 11 10.13 15.29 -7.26
N GLU A 12 11.39 14.87 -7.44
CA GLU A 12 12.56 15.33 -6.67
C GLU A 12 12.28 15.38 -5.15
N SER A 13 12.27 16.59 -4.56
CA SER A 13 12.03 16.83 -3.12
C SER A 13 10.61 16.46 -2.65
N TYR A 14 9.63 16.35 -3.54
CA TYR A 14 8.27 15.90 -3.21
C TYR A 14 8.17 14.38 -3.04
N THR A 15 9.25 13.64 -3.35
CA THR A 15 9.27 12.18 -3.25
C THR A 15 9.49 11.74 -1.80
N PRO A 16 8.63 10.87 -1.24
CA PRO A 16 8.84 10.35 0.11
C PRO A 16 10.09 9.47 0.20
N SER A 17 10.94 9.72 1.20
CA SER A 17 12.13 8.93 1.52
C SER A 17 11.89 7.98 2.69
N LYS A 18 10.88 8.25 3.53
CA LYS A 18 10.52 7.40 4.67
C LYS A 18 9.02 7.39 4.89
N ILE A 19 8.43 6.19 4.86
CA ILE A 19 7.00 5.98 5.08
C ILE A 19 6.80 5.03 6.24
N GLN A 20 5.81 5.32 7.09
CA GLN A 20 5.34 4.44 8.14
C GLN A 20 3.89 4.05 7.86
N ILE A 21 3.62 2.75 7.89
CA ILE A 21 2.26 2.20 7.80
C ILE A 21 1.84 1.72 9.18
N LYS A 22 0.65 2.11 9.62
CA LYS A 22 0.01 1.66 10.86
C LYS A 22 -1.31 0.99 10.54
N MET A 23 -1.63 -0.10 11.22
CA MET A 23 -2.87 -0.83 11.02
C MET A 23 -3.46 -1.32 12.35
N GLY A 24 -4.79 -1.32 12.47
CA GLY A 24 -5.46 -1.79 13.67
C GLY A 24 -6.99 -1.68 13.61
N SER A 25 -7.61 -1.74 14.79
CA SER A 25 -9.07 -1.66 14.92
C SER A 25 -9.57 -0.21 14.80
N SER A 26 -8.75 0.76 15.24
CA SER A 26 -9.05 2.20 15.18
C SER A 26 -7.76 3.02 15.15
N HIS A 27 -7.87 4.34 15.05
CA HIS A 27 -6.71 5.23 15.16
C HIS A 27 -6.05 5.23 16.56
N GLN A 28 -6.76 4.75 17.59
CA GLN A 28 -6.28 4.65 18.97
C GLN A 28 -5.71 3.25 19.27
N ASP A 29 -6.24 2.23 18.60
CA ASP A 29 -5.85 0.83 18.75
C ASP A 29 -5.07 0.35 17.53
N ILE A 30 -3.76 0.60 17.54
CA ILE A 30 -2.83 0.21 16.47
C ILE A 30 -2.11 -1.07 16.87
N SER A 31 -2.42 -2.16 16.16
CA SER A 31 -1.84 -3.50 16.39
C SER A 31 -0.58 -3.77 15.59
N PHE A 32 -0.40 -3.09 14.46
CA PHE A 32 0.72 -3.30 13.54
C PHE A 32 1.30 -1.97 13.10
N ARG A 33 2.64 -1.91 13.02
CA ARG A 33 3.38 -0.77 12.49
C ARG A 33 4.61 -1.27 11.76
N THR A 34 4.83 -0.77 10.54
CA THR A 34 6.07 -0.99 9.79
C THR A 34 6.58 0.33 9.24
N THR A 35 7.88 0.46 9.07
CA THR A 35 8.52 1.67 8.52
C THR A 35 9.53 1.25 7.47
N THR A 36 9.40 1.85 6.29
CA THR A 36 10.23 1.54 5.12
C THR A 36 10.88 2.83 4.63
N THR A 37 12.17 2.75 4.34
CA THR A 37 12.95 3.83 3.73
C THR A 37 13.17 3.55 2.25
N PHE A 38 13.13 4.59 1.45
CA PHE A 38 13.35 4.55 0.01
C PHE A 38 14.52 5.47 -0.34
N ASN A 39 15.33 5.07 -1.32
CA ASN A 39 16.42 5.87 -1.84
C ASN A 39 16.17 6.12 -3.33
N GLU A 40 15.81 7.35 -3.68
CA GLU A 40 15.50 7.80 -5.04
C GLU A 40 14.56 6.84 -5.81
N PRO A 41 13.42 6.42 -5.22
CA PRO A 41 12.57 5.38 -5.79
C PRO A 41 11.98 5.78 -7.14
N GLN A 42 11.89 4.81 -8.04
CA GLN A 42 11.26 4.93 -9.35
C GLN A 42 10.26 3.80 -9.56
N GLY A 43 9.10 4.10 -10.10
CA GLY A 43 8.05 3.14 -10.39
C GLY A 43 7.36 2.58 -9.15
N TRP A 44 6.87 1.34 -9.28
CA TRP A 44 6.14 0.64 -8.23
C TRP A 44 7.07 0.16 -7.11
N GLN A 45 6.77 0.59 -5.89
CA GLN A 45 7.44 0.20 -4.66
C GLN A 45 6.49 -0.59 -3.76
N PHE A 46 6.99 -1.64 -3.12
CA PHE A 46 6.18 -2.59 -2.36
C PHE A 46 6.56 -2.55 -0.88
N ILE A 47 5.55 -2.53 -0.01
CA ILE A 47 5.69 -2.72 1.42
C ILE A 47 4.91 -3.98 1.80
N ASP A 48 5.63 -4.95 2.38
CA ASP A 48 5.00 -6.14 2.93
C ASP A 48 4.26 -5.76 4.22
N LEU A 49 2.99 -6.13 4.27
CA LEU A 49 2.08 -5.87 5.38
C LEU A 49 1.62 -7.15 6.05
N ARG A 50 2.28 -8.28 5.82
CA ARG A 50 1.97 -9.56 6.46
C ARG A 50 2.59 -9.67 7.85
N ASP A 51 2.03 -10.54 8.67
CA ASP A 51 2.58 -10.86 9.98
C ASP A 51 3.84 -11.77 9.87
N LYS A 52 4.44 -12.11 11.03
CA LYS A 52 5.59 -13.01 11.11
C LYS A 52 5.35 -14.42 10.54
N TYR A 53 4.09 -14.83 10.36
CA TYR A 53 3.69 -16.09 9.76
C TYR A 53 3.24 -15.93 8.30
N ARG A 54 3.54 -14.78 7.68
CA ARG A 54 3.15 -14.42 6.31
C ARG A 54 1.63 -14.39 6.10
N LYS A 55 0.84 -14.14 7.16
CA LYS A 55 -0.62 -14.02 7.08
C LYS A 55 -1.05 -12.56 6.89
N PRO A 56 -2.13 -12.31 6.14
CA PRO A 56 -2.68 -10.95 6.00
C PRO A 56 -3.32 -10.48 7.31
N HIS A 57 -3.17 -9.18 7.60
CA HIS A 57 -3.84 -8.55 8.74
C HIS A 57 -5.31 -8.25 8.40
N ARG A 58 -6.20 -8.49 9.37
CA ARG A 58 -7.60 -8.04 9.30
C ARG A 58 -7.75 -6.82 10.19
N VAL A 59 -8.04 -5.68 9.57
CA VAL A 59 -8.05 -4.37 10.24
C VAL A 59 -9.19 -3.52 9.69
N PHE A 60 -9.68 -2.61 10.52
CA PHE A 60 -10.66 -1.61 10.11
C PHE A 60 -10.01 -0.26 9.82
N TRP A 61 -8.77 -0.08 10.27
CA TRP A 61 -8.02 1.16 10.15
C TRP A 61 -6.64 0.89 9.56
N VAL A 62 -6.30 1.62 8.49
CA VAL A 62 -4.96 1.69 7.91
C VAL A 62 -4.58 3.16 7.81
N GLN A 63 -3.41 3.52 8.34
CA GLN A 63 -2.87 4.87 8.27
C GLN A 63 -1.51 4.84 7.58
N ILE A 64 -1.38 5.68 6.57
CA ILE A 64 -0.13 5.96 5.86
C ILE A 64 0.43 7.25 6.44
N GLN A 65 1.67 7.22 6.90
CA GLN A 65 2.36 8.40 7.38
C GLN A 65 3.63 8.62 6.56
N ILE A 66 3.67 9.74 5.84
CA ILE A 66 4.91 10.22 5.24
C ILE A 66 5.73 10.87 6.34
N ILE A 67 6.84 10.24 6.71
CA ILE A 67 7.69 10.68 7.82
C ILE A 67 8.73 11.68 7.33
N GLN A 68 9.25 11.46 6.11
CA GLN A 68 10.28 12.29 5.52
C GLN A 68 10.23 12.21 4.00
N ASN A 69 10.56 13.32 3.35
CA ASN A 69 10.78 13.41 1.91
C ASN A 69 12.27 13.54 1.58
N HIS A 70 12.63 13.31 0.31
CA HIS A 70 13.97 13.58 -0.18
C HIS A 70 14.27 15.08 -0.09
N GLN A 71 15.55 15.43 0.08
CA GLN A 71 16.03 16.81 0.12
C GLN A 71 15.30 17.71 1.15
N ASN A 72 14.73 17.11 2.21
CA ASN A 72 13.88 17.78 3.20
C ASN A 72 12.69 18.55 2.60
N GLY A 73 12.11 18.03 1.51
CA GLY A 73 10.91 18.59 0.91
C GLY A 73 9.74 18.66 1.91
N ARG A 74 8.93 19.71 1.78
CA ARG A 74 7.84 20.03 2.72
C ARG A 74 6.54 19.29 2.42
N ASP A 75 6.20 19.23 1.13
CA ASP A 75 4.98 18.60 0.63
C ASP A 75 5.33 17.31 -0.11
N THR A 76 4.35 16.41 -0.31
CA THR A 76 4.61 15.07 -0.86
C THR A 76 3.76 14.79 -2.08
N HIS A 77 4.36 14.19 -3.11
CA HIS A 77 3.65 13.58 -4.23
C HIS A 77 3.60 12.07 -4.06
N VAL A 78 2.39 11.54 -3.91
CA VAL A 78 2.10 10.11 -4.01
C VAL A 78 1.22 9.92 -5.22
N ARG A 79 1.82 9.48 -6.34
CA ARG A 79 1.13 9.41 -7.63
C ARG A 79 0.08 8.32 -7.68
N HIS A 80 0.30 7.21 -6.99
CA HIS A 80 -0.66 6.11 -6.90
C HIS A 80 -0.43 5.28 -5.65
N VAL A 81 -1.51 4.71 -5.11
CA VAL A 81 -1.50 3.75 -4.01
C VAL A 81 -2.37 2.55 -4.36
N ARG A 82 -1.89 1.33 -4.13
CA ARG A 82 -2.70 0.10 -4.23
C ARG A 82 -2.56 -0.71 -2.94
N ILE A 83 -3.67 -1.28 -2.48
CA ILE A 83 -3.69 -2.18 -1.33
C ILE A 83 -4.16 -3.55 -1.82
N LEU A 84 -3.35 -4.57 -1.57
CA LEU A 84 -3.62 -5.95 -1.98
C LEU A 84 -4.02 -6.79 -0.77
N GLY A 85 -5.21 -7.36 -0.84
CA GLY A 85 -5.77 -8.29 0.14
C GLY A 85 -5.86 -9.73 -0.40
N PRO A 86 -6.13 -10.71 0.48
CA PRO A 86 -6.32 -12.10 0.06
C PRO A 86 -7.56 -12.25 -0.85
N GLN A 87 -7.47 -13.12 -1.85
CA GLN A 87 -8.54 -13.38 -2.83
C GLN A 87 -9.88 -13.79 -2.17
N ARG A 88 -9.82 -14.52 -1.05
CA ARG A 88 -11.01 -14.94 -0.29
C ARG A 88 -10.99 -14.32 1.10
N SER A 89 -11.86 -13.33 1.33
CA SER A 89 -12.23 -12.91 2.68
C SER A 89 -13.15 -13.95 3.31
N ARG A 90 -12.93 -14.31 4.57
CA ARG A 90 -13.88 -15.15 5.34
C ARG A 90 -15.12 -14.37 5.79
N VAL A 91 -15.22 -13.08 5.46
CA VAL A 91 -16.36 -12.22 5.77
C VAL A 91 -17.24 -12.08 4.52
N SER A 92 -18.55 -12.21 4.73
CA SER A 92 -19.63 -12.21 3.72
C SER A 92 -19.45 -11.19 2.58
N ALA A 93 -19.85 -11.59 1.36
CA ALA A 93 -19.86 -10.76 0.16
C ALA A 93 -20.61 -9.42 0.30
N ARG A 94 -21.38 -9.23 1.38
CA ARG A 94 -22.16 -8.02 1.68
C ARG A 94 -21.34 -6.79 2.10
N ASN A 95 -20.10 -6.95 2.60
CA ASN A 95 -19.27 -5.84 3.08
C ASN A 95 -18.15 -5.45 2.11
N ARG A 96 -18.31 -5.76 0.81
CA ARG A 96 -17.37 -5.28 -0.21
C ARG A 96 -17.63 -3.79 -0.43
N VAL A 97 -16.69 -2.96 -0.03
CA VAL A 97 -16.67 -1.55 -0.46
C VAL A 97 -16.32 -1.58 -1.94
N PHE A 98 -17.32 -1.36 -2.80
CA PHE A 98 -17.09 -1.18 -4.23
C PHE A 98 -16.37 0.16 -4.42
N THR A 99 -15.14 0.09 -4.87
CA THR A 99 -14.42 1.25 -5.38
C THR A 99 -14.05 0.96 -6.83
N GLY A 100 -14.17 1.99 -7.68
CA GLY A 100 -14.38 1.86 -9.11
C GLY A 100 -13.23 1.22 -9.91
N GLU A 101 -13.44 1.10 -11.23
CA GLU A 101 -12.52 0.46 -12.18
C GLU A 101 -11.06 0.97 -12.04
N PRO A 102 -10.06 0.07 -12.14
CA PRO A 102 -8.65 0.42 -11.94
C PRO A 102 -8.13 1.37 -13.03
N HIS A 103 -7.31 2.34 -12.64
CA HIS A 103 -6.52 3.13 -13.58
C HIS A 103 -5.09 2.54 -13.72
N GLY A 104 -4.75 2.08 -14.93
CA GLY A 104 -3.38 1.76 -15.38
C GLY A 104 -3.00 0.27 -15.41
N GLU A 105 -1.98 -0.05 -16.21
CA GLU A 105 -1.44 -1.40 -16.36
C GLU A 105 -0.86 -1.96 -15.05
N ILE A 106 -0.95 -3.27 -14.88
CA ILE A 106 -0.48 -3.99 -13.69
C ILE A 106 1.03 -4.24 -13.86
N PRO A 107 1.88 -3.98 -12.84
CA PRO A 107 3.31 -4.30 -12.94
C PRO A 107 3.54 -5.78 -13.21
N GLU A 108 4.57 -6.10 -14.00
CA GLU A 108 4.84 -7.45 -14.47
C GLU A 108 4.98 -8.48 -13.34
N LYS A 109 4.47 -9.69 -13.61
CA LYS A 109 4.49 -10.84 -12.69
C LYS A 109 5.89 -11.24 -12.21
N SER A 110 6.93 -10.86 -12.94
CA SER A 110 8.35 -11.15 -12.65
C SER A 110 8.89 -10.47 -11.40
N LEU A 111 8.21 -9.45 -10.87
CA LEU A 111 8.62 -8.74 -9.63
C LEU A 111 8.07 -9.38 -8.35
N LEU A 112 7.31 -10.47 -8.48
CA LEU A 112 6.63 -11.17 -7.41
C LEU A 112 7.13 -12.62 -7.37
N ASP A 113 8.22 -12.88 -6.65
CA ASP A 113 8.67 -14.25 -6.31
C ASP A 113 7.69 -14.92 -5.32
N TYR A 114 6.50 -15.29 -5.79
CA TYR A 114 5.49 -15.94 -4.95
C TYR A 114 4.94 -17.18 -5.64
N ASP A 115 5.36 -18.34 -5.13
CA ASP A 115 4.74 -19.67 -5.32
C ASP A 115 3.30 -19.76 -4.75
N ASP A 116 2.62 -18.64 -4.55
CA ASP A 116 1.27 -18.56 -3.99
C ASP A 116 0.28 -18.19 -5.11
N GLU A 117 -0.18 -19.19 -5.88
CA GLU A 117 -1.24 -19.04 -6.91
C GLU A 117 -2.52 -18.35 -6.37
N ASP A 118 -2.76 -18.45 -5.07
CA ASP A 118 -3.88 -17.82 -4.34
C ASP A 118 -3.82 -16.28 -4.30
N PHE A 119 -2.65 -15.66 -4.53
CA PHE A 119 -2.48 -14.20 -4.51
C PHE A 119 -2.28 -13.59 -5.90
N SER A 120 -1.75 -14.37 -6.86
CA SER A 120 -1.46 -13.88 -8.21
C SER A 120 -2.72 -13.66 -9.08
N THR A 121 -3.85 -14.22 -8.67
CA THR A 121 -5.10 -14.25 -9.45
C THR A 121 -6.20 -13.31 -8.95
N PHE A 122 -5.90 -12.39 -8.02
CA PHE A 122 -6.88 -11.38 -7.59
C PHE A 122 -6.25 -10.00 -7.42
N VAL A 123 -6.51 -9.14 -8.41
CA VAL A 123 -6.41 -7.69 -8.27
C VAL A 123 -7.75 -7.24 -7.71
N ASP A 124 -7.80 -6.89 -6.42
CA ASP A 124 -8.96 -6.17 -5.93
C ASP A 124 -8.97 -4.81 -6.66
N HIS A 125 -10.00 -4.59 -7.47
CA HIS A 125 -10.21 -3.34 -8.21
C HIS A 125 -10.64 -2.20 -7.28
N SER A 126 -10.65 -2.45 -5.97
CA SER A 126 -11.09 -1.49 -4.99
C SER A 126 -10.07 -0.35 -4.77
N LEU A 127 -10.27 0.79 -5.46
CA LEU A 127 -9.67 2.09 -5.14
C LEU A 127 -10.00 2.53 -3.70
N VAL A 128 -9.14 2.27 -2.71
CA VAL A 128 -9.35 2.81 -1.35
C VAL A 128 -9.26 4.34 -1.38
N HIS A 129 -10.39 5.02 -1.25
CA HIS A 129 -10.44 6.48 -1.14
C HIS A 129 -9.85 6.92 0.20
N LEU A 130 -8.58 7.32 0.18
CA LEU A 130 -7.89 7.91 1.33
C LEU A 130 -8.39 9.35 1.51
N SER A 131 -9.34 9.56 2.42
CA SER A 131 -9.65 10.92 2.88
C SER A 131 -8.49 11.38 3.76
N LEU A 132 -7.59 12.18 3.18
CA LEU A 132 -6.63 12.97 3.92
C LEU A 132 -7.38 14.20 4.46
N ARG A 133 -7.48 14.32 5.78
CA ARG A 133 -7.85 15.57 6.46
C ARG A 133 -6.57 16.27 6.91
#